data_AF-A0A524QX20-F1
#
_entry.id   AF-A0A524QX20-F1
#
_cell.length_a   1.000
_cell.length_b   1.000
_cell.length_c   1.000
_cell.angle_alpha   90.00
_cell.angle_beta   90.00
_cell.angle_gamma   90.00
#
_symmetry.space_group_name_H-M   'P 1'
#
loop_
_entity.id
_entity.type
_entity.pdbx_description
1 polymer ?
#
loop_
_entity_poly.entity_id
_entity_poly.type
_entity_poly.pdbx_seq_one_letter_code
_entity_poly.pdbx_strand_id
1 'polypeptide(L)'
;MDEAGAPVNNAHLNIRFSSNSGTVKGFTDDHGIFEAKAMSNDGVILGDIMKDGYYEGGIAHSFFVTRVGMWQPWGKEITVVMRPIVNPVPMYVRDKIFKLPAHGKEVGFDLEKADWVIPYGLGTQADFIFKVEKSFVNMDNYDATMFLTFSNPFDGIQVVKDDGGGDFNAGSRYRLPRTAPDTDYLPNMQKRISRGSYGRHSDMEDDNNYIFRVRSEVDINGKLKKAMYGKIRGELRYAAGDGGMIKMHYYLNPDYTRNLEFDPTRNLFKLPDGEWTGQP
;
A
#
# COMPACT_ATOMS: atom_id res chain seq x y z
N MET A 1 -17.71 -0.68 12.16
CA MET A 1 -17.56 0.67 12.75
C MET A 1 -16.77 1.56 11.80
N ASP A 2 -16.76 2.87 12.00
CA ASP A 2 -15.88 3.79 11.28
C ASP A 2 -14.54 3.97 11.99
N GLU A 3 -13.65 4.79 11.43
CA GLU A 3 -12.32 5.04 11.98
C GLU A 3 -12.30 5.83 13.30
N ALA A 4 -13.42 6.49 13.65
CA ALA A 4 -13.60 7.13 14.95
C ALA A 4 -14.21 6.16 15.99
N GLY A 5 -14.49 4.91 15.58
CA GLY A 5 -15.12 3.89 16.42
C GLY A 5 -16.64 3.96 16.47
N ALA A 6 -17.28 4.81 15.65
CA ALA A 6 -18.74 4.91 15.62
C ALA A 6 -19.37 3.72 14.87
N PRO A 7 -20.56 3.25 15.26
CA PRO A 7 -21.27 2.20 14.54
C PRO A 7 -21.64 2.66 13.12
N VAL A 8 -21.54 1.75 12.15
CA VAL A 8 -21.93 2.00 10.76
C VAL A 8 -23.16 1.15 10.47
N ASN A 9 -24.34 1.78 10.45
CA ASN A 9 -25.61 1.10 10.21
C ASN A 9 -25.89 0.91 8.71
N ASN A 10 -26.75 -0.06 8.38
CA ASN A 10 -27.16 -0.35 7.01
C ASN A 10 -25.97 -0.53 6.03
N ALA A 11 -24.84 -1.07 6.49
CA ALA A 11 -23.78 -1.54 5.62
C ALA A 11 -24.18 -2.92 5.09
N HIS A 12 -24.07 -3.14 3.79
CA HIS A 12 -24.42 -4.40 3.14
C HIS A 12 -23.24 -5.37 3.23
N LEU A 13 -23.47 -6.57 3.76
CA LEU A 13 -22.48 -7.63 3.84
C LEU A 13 -22.86 -8.80 2.95
N ASN A 14 -21.85 -9.37 2.30
CA ASN A 14 -21.91 -10.67 1.62
C ASN A 14 -20.87 -11.59 2.25
N ILE A 15 -21.29 -12.59 3.02
CA ILE A 15 -20.39 -13.55 3.68
C ILE A 15 -20.56 -14.93 3.05
N ARG A 16 -19.50 -15.40 2.40
CA ARG A 16 -19.38 -16.75 1.86
C ARG A 16 -18.76 -17.65 2.91
N PHE A 17 -19.45 -18.76 3.16
CA PHE A 17 -18.91 -19.92 3.86
C PHE A 17 -18.55 -20.95 2.78
N SER A 18 -17.39 -21.59 2.90
CA SER A 18 -16.97 -22.61 1.92
C SER A 18 -17.81 -23.88 2.06
N SER A 19 -18.99 -23.90 1.42
CA SER A 19 -19.90 -25.03 1.41
C SER A 19 -20.97 -24.85 0.33
N ASN A 20 -21.89 -25.81 0.23
CA ASN A 20 -23.10 -25.69 -0.60
C ASN A 20 -24.13 -24.70 -0.02
N SER A 21 -23.89 -24.12 1.17
CA SER A 21 -24.81 -23.17 1.81
C SER A 21 -24.86 -21.80 1.12
N GLY A 22 -23.94 -21.52 0.20
CA GLY A 22 -23.91 -20.25 -0.55
C GLY A 22 -23.46 -19.06 0.29
N THR A 23 -23.86 -17.86 -0.14
CA THR A 23 -23.50 -16.58 0.48
C THR A 23 -24.63 -16.09 1.37
N VAL A 24 -24.34 -15.83 2.64
CA VAL A 24 -25.26 -15.14 3.57
C VAL A 24 -25.14 -13.65 3.30
N LYS A 25 -26.28 -12.98 3.11
CA LYS A 25 -26.34 -11.54 2.82
C LYS A 25 -27.21 -10.84 3.84
N GLY A 26 -26.86 -9.60 4.15
CA GLY A 26 -27.71 -8.75 4.98
C GLY A 26 -27.07 -7.42 5.29
N PHE A 27 -27.63 -6.74 6.29
CA PHE A 27 -27.22 -5.39 6.64
C PHE A 27 -26.88 -5.29 8.11
N THR A 28 -25.95 -4.41 8.46
CA THR A 28 -25.72 -4.04 9.85
C THR A 28 -26.93 -3.32 10.43
N ASP A 29 -27.22 -3.60 11.70
CA ASP A 29 -28.25 -2.89 12.48
C ASP A 29 -27.78 -1.48 12.92
N ASP A 30 -28.59 -0.81 13.75
CA ASP A 30 -28.28 0.52 14.28
C ASP A 30 -27.08 0.57 15.23
N HIS A 31 -26.62 -0.60 15.72
CA HIS A 31 -25.39 -0.74 16.50
C HIS A 31 -24.19 -1.13 15.63
N GLY A 32 -24.36 -1.21 14.30
CA GLY A 32 -23.31 -1.59 13.38
C GLY A 32 -22.99 -3.09 13.38
N ILE A 33 -23.92 -3.93 13.85
CA ILE A 33 -23.74 -5.38 14.02
C ILE A 33 -24.48 -6.14 12.92
N PHE A 34 -23.83 -7.15 12.36
CA PHE A 34 -24.44 -8.14 11.48
C PHE A 34 -24.04 -9.55 11.95
N GLU A 35 -25.03 -10.43 12.15
CA GLU A 35 -24.81 -11.81 12.55
C GLU A 35 -25.10 -12.78 11.39
N ALA A 36 -24.20 -13.73 11.17
CA ALA A 36 -24.36 -14.77 10.16
C ALA A 36 -24.01 -16.16 10.73
N LYS A 37 -24.82 -17.16 10.37
CA LYS A 37 -24.61 -18.57 10.71
C LYS A 37 -24.85 -19.43 9.47
N ALA A 38 -23.86 -20.23 9.10
CA ALA A 38 -23.98 -21.20 8.01
C ALA A 38 -23.03 -22.39 8.21
N MET A 39 -23.20 -23.43 7.39
CA MET A 39 -22.26 -24.55 7.35
C MET A 39 -21.01 -24.15 6.56
N SER A 40 -19.85 -24.61 7.01
CA SER A 40 -18.59 -24.52 6.26
C SER A 40 -17.90 -25.87 6.28
N ASN A 41 -17.31 -26.27 5.15
CA ASN A 41 -16.60 -27.53 4.98
C ASN A 41 -15.13 -27.43 5.39
N ASP A 42 -14.53 -26.25 5.28
CA ASP A 42 -13.10 -26.01 5.52
C ASP A 42 -12.81 -24.98 6.61
N GLY A 43 -13.86 -24.40 7.21
CA GLY A 43 -13.71 -23.38 8.25
C GLY A 43 -13.28 -22.03 7.70
N VAL A 44 -13.34 -21.77 6.40
CA VAL A 44 -12.98 -20.48 5.81
C VAL A 44 -14.24 -19.65 5.57
N ILE A 45 -14.17 -18.37 5.95
CA ILE A 45 -15.12 -17.34 5.56
C ILE A 45 -14.42 -16.26 4.74
N LEU A 46 -15.09 -15.82 3.68
CA LEU A 46 -14.68 -14.70 2.84
C LEU A 46 -15.89 -13.80 2.62
N GLY A 47 -15.69 -12.51 2.52
CA GLY A 47 -16.79 -11.60 2.26
C GLY A 47 -16.36 -10.19 1.93
N ASP A 48 -17.37 -9.41 1.61
CA ASP A 48 -17.26 -7.98 1.38
C ASP A 48 -18.29 -7.23 2.22
N ILE A 49 -17.97 -5.98 2.52
CA ILE A 49 -18.85 -5.02 3.17
C ILE A 49 -18.87 -3.73 2.37
N MET A 50 -20.06 -3.23 2.08
CA MET A 50 -20.28 -2.05 1.24
C MET A 50 -21.24 -1.10 1.92
N LYS A 51 -20.96 0.20 1.79
CA LYS A 51 -21.84 1.28 2.23
C LYS A 51 -21.58 2.49 1.37
N ASP A 52 -22.64 3.13 0.87
CA ASP A 52 -22.52 4.38 0.14
C ASP A 52 -21.79 5.43 0.98
N GLY A 53 -20.83 6.12 0.37
CA GLY A 53 -19.96 7.07 1.07
C GLY A 53 -18.80 6.45 1.83
N TYR A 54 -18.57 5.13 1.74
CA TYR A 54 -17.43 4.45 2.34
C TYR A 54 -16.66 3.63 1.31
N TYR A 55 -15.37 3.42 1.59
CA TYR A 55 -14.59 2.44 0.86
C TYR A 55 -15.07 1.03 1.20
N GLU A 56 -15.22 0.20 0.17
CA GLU A 56 -15.55 -1.21 0.30
C GLU A 56 -14.51 -1.91 1.20
N GLY A 57 -14.99 -2.75 2.12
CA GLY A 57 -14.16 -3.57 2.98
C GLY A 57 -14.15 -5.02 2.55
N GLY A 58 -13.05 -5.71 2.85
CA GLY A 58 -12.97 -7.17 2.74
C GLY A 58 -13.05 -7.82 4.11
N ILE A 59 -13.53 -9.06 4.15
CA ILE A 59 -13.58 -9.90 5.34
C ILE A 59 -12.98 -11.25 4.96
N ALA A 60 -11.97 -11.71 5.68
CA ALA A 60 -11.45 -13.06 5.56
C ALA A 60 -11.06 -13.61 6.93
N HIS A 61 -11.49 -14.83 7.24
CA HIS A 61 -11.11 -15.50 8.48
C HIS A 61 -11.11 -17.02 8.30
N SER A 62 -10.19 -17.69 8.98
CA SER A 62 -10.10 -19.14 9.01
C SER A 62 -10.29 -19.66 10.43
N PHE A 63 -11.22 -20.59 10.58
CA PHE A 63 -11.42 -21.39 11.77
C PHE A 63 -10.63 -22.69 11.63
N PHE A 64 -9.87 -23.09 12.66
CA PHE A 64 -8.85 -24.12 12.51
C PHE A 64 -9.22 -25.48 13.11
N VAL A 65 -10.22 -25.53 14.00
CA VAL A 65 -10.56 -26.75 14.73
C VAL A 65 -12.06 -26.92 14.79
N THR A 66 -12.53 -28.15 14.60
CA THR A 66 -13.92 -28.52 14.88
C THR A 66 -14.02 -29.16 16.27
N ARG A 67 -14.94 -28.67 17.11
CA ARG A 67 -15.33 -29.33 18.38
C ARG A 67 -16.84 -29.45 18.43
N VAL A 68 -17.35 -30.63 18.80
CA VAL A 68 -18.79 -30.91 18.89
C VAL A 68 -19.54 -30.52 17.60
N GLY A 69 -18.93 -30.78 16.44
CA GLY A 69 -19.51 -30.46 15.12
C GLY A 69 -19.48 -28.98 14.71
N MET A 70 -18.80 -28.11 15.47
CA MET A 70 -18.73 -26.67 15.20
C MET A 70 -17.29 -26.19 15.04
N TRP A 71 -17.06 -25.33 14.05
CA TRP A 71 -15.80 -24.60 13.87
C TRP A 71 -15.52 -23.67 15.04
N GLN A 72 -14.26 -23.63 15.47
CA GLN A 72 -13.79 -22.89 16.65
C GLN A 72 -12.83 -21.75 16.26
N PRO A 73 -12.90 -20.59 16.94
CA PRO A 73 -13.82 -20.30 18.06
C PRO A 73 -15.26 -20.07 17.59
N TRP A 74 -16.21 -20.74 18.25
CA TRP A 74 -17.63 -20.53 17.96
C TRP A 74 -18.07 -19.13 18.39
N GLY A 75 -18.86 -18.44 17.57
CA GLY A 75 -19.32 -17.08 17.87
C GLY A 75 -18.22 -16.02 17.79
N LYS A 76 -17.20 -16.22 16.95
CA LYS A 76 -16.13 -15.24 16.74
C LYS A 76 -16.70 -13.91 16.23
N GLU A 77 -16.46 -12.85 16.99
CA GLU A 77 -16.66 -11.48 16.55
C GLU A 77 -15.46 -11.01 15.70
N ILE A 78 -15.77 -10.40 14.56
CA ILE A 78 -14.78 -9.82 13.65
C ILE A 78 -15.09 -8.33 13.54
N THR A 79 -14.15 -7.51 13.97
CA THR A 79 -14.30 -6.05 13.86
C THR A 79 -13.80 -5.59 12.50
N VAL A 80 -14.66 -4.87 11.77
CA VAL A 80 -14.31 -4.25 10.48
C VAL A 80 -14.38 -2.73 10.61
N VAL A 81 -13.26 -2.07 10.32
CA VAL A 81 -13.20 -0.61 10.20
C VAL A 81 -13.50 -0.20 8.76
N MET A 82 -14.63 0.47 8.56
CA MET A 82 -15.01 1.09 7.29
C MET A 82 -14.50 2.53 7.28
N ARG A 83 -13.83 2.93 6.19
CA ARG A 83 -13.31 4.29 6.07
C ARG A 83 -14.23 5.11 5.15
N PRO A 84 -14.78 6.26 5.61
CA PRO A 84 -15.58 7.12 4.75
C PRO A 84 -14.74 7.71 3.62
N ILE A 85 -15.37 7.94 2.49
CA ILE A 85 -14.82 8.70 1.36
C ILE A 85 -15.02 10.19 1.68
N VAL A 86 -13.94 10.96 1.72
CA VAL A 86 -14.01 12.36 2.20
C VAL A 86 -13.81 13.36 1.07
N ASN A 87 -12.60 13.39 0.50
CA ASN A 87 -12.21 14.30 -0.56
C ASN A 87 -11.16 13.65 -1.49
N PRO A 88 -11.53 12.67 -2.33
CA PRO A 88 -10.61 12.11 -3.31
C PRO A 88 -10.12 13.16 -4.32
N VAL A 89 -8.81 13.19 -4.60
CA VAL A 89 -8.18 14.13 -5.54
C VAL A 89 -7.48 13.42 -6.69
N PRO A 90 -7.27 14.09 -7.84
CA PRO A 90 -6.47 13.55 -8.93
C PRO A 90 -5.02 13.33 -8.50
N MET A 91 -4.43 12.20 -8.87
CA MET A 91 -3.02 11.89 -8.57
C MET A 91 -2.34 11.24 -9.77
N TYR A 92 -1.02 11.33 -9.82
CA TYR A 92 -0.20 10.48 -10.67
C TYR A 92 -0.07 9.11 -10.00
N VAL A 93 -0.74 8.10 -10.57
CA VAL A 93 -0.76 6.75 -9.99
C VAL A 93 -0.22 5.73 -10.97
N ARG A 94 0.74 4.91 -10.50
CA ARG A 94 1.33 3.84 -11.31
C ARG A 94 1.69 2.63 -10.47
N ASP A 95 1.30 1.44 -10.91
CA ASP A 95 1.81 0.15 -10.40
C ASP A 95 2.65 -0.52 -11.48
N LYS A 96 3.97 -0.43 -11.36
CA LYS A 96 4.86 -0.89 -12.41
C LYS A 96 6.22 -1.32 -11.91
N ILE A 97 6.83 -2.21 -12.69
CA ILE A 97 8.23 -2.58 -12.60
C ILE A 97 9.04 -1.68 -13.53
N PHE A 98 9.97 -0.92 -12.96
CA PHE A 98 10.92 -0.09 -13.70
C PHE A 98 12.27 -0.80 -13.74
N LYS A 99 12.77 -1.08 -14.95
CA LYS A 99 14.11 -1.65 -15.13
C LYS A 99 15.14 -0.62 -14.74
N LEU A 100 16.08 -0.98 -13.86
CA LEU A 100 17.11 -0.07 -13.40
C LEU A 100 18.11 0.18 -14.55
N PRO A 101 18.40 1.42 -14.93
CA PRO A 101 19.17 1.71 -16.14
C PRO A 101 20.69 1.62 -15.90
N ALA A 102 21.14 1.69 -14.65
CA ALA A 102 22.54 1.53 -14.27
C ALA A 102 22.69 0.95 -12.86
N HIS A 103 23.72 0.12 -12.66
CA HIS A 103 24.06 -0.46 -11.37
C HIS A 103 25.23 0.30 -10.71
N GLY A 104 25.25 0.35 -9.37
CA GLY A 104 26.30 1.02 -8.59
C GLY A 104 26.36 2.54 -8.77
N LYS A 105 25.43 3.12 -9.53
CA LYS A 105 25.32 4.57 -9.78
C LYS A 105 24.01 5.09 -9.18
N GLU A 106 24.03 6.34 -8.78
CA GLU A 106 22.82 7.09 -8.45
C GLU A 106 22.05 7.41 -9.74
N VAL A 107 20.77 7.07 -9.76
CA VAL A 107 19.87 7.34 -10.88
C VAL A 107 18.59 7.98 -10.35
N GLY A 108 18.28 9.16 -10.89
CA GLY A 108 17.05 9.87 -10.54
C GLY A 108 15.82 9.24 -11.20
N PHE A 109 14.69 9.28 -10.51
CA PHE A 109 13.38 8.89 -11.04
C PHE A 109 12.42 10.06 -10.86
N ASP A 110 11.72 10.42 -11.95
CA ASP A 110 10.73 11.49 -12.00
C ASP A 110 9.34 10.87 -11.85
N LEU A 111 8.67 11.16 -10.73
CA LEU A 111 7.39 10.54 -10.38
C LEU A 111 6.23 11.09 -11.22
N GLU A 112 6.30 12.33 -11.71
CA GLU A 112 5.28 12.91 -12.60
C GLU A 112 5.40 12.39 -14.03
N LYS A 113 6.61 12.04 -14.46
CA LYS A 113 6.84 11.41 -15.78
C LYS A 113 6.83 9.89 -15.74
N ALA A 114 6.94 9.33 -14.54
CA ALA A 114 7.10 7.91 -14.29
C ALA A 114 8.23 7.30 -15.14
N ASP A 115 9.38 7.98 -15.17
CA ASP A 115 10.53 7.64 -15.98
C ASP A 115 11.84 8.06 -15.29
N TRP A 116 12.94 7.44 -15.71
CA TRP A 116 14.27 7.80 -15.22
C TRP A 116 14.67 9.19 -15.71
N VAL A 117 15.44 9.89 -14.88
CA VAL A 117 16.00 11.21 -15.23
C VAL A 117 17.12 11.05 -16.25
N ILE A 118 17.29 12.06 -17.11
CA ILE A 118 18.40 12.16 -18.07
C ILE A 118 19.74 11.81 -17.36
N PRO A 119 20.59 10.96 -17.96
CA PRO A 119 20.58 10.49 -19.36
C PRO A 119 19.81 9.18 -19.60
N TYR A 120 19.13 8.62 -18.60
CA TYR A 120 18.58 7.27 -18.68
C TYR A 120 17.12 7.20 -19.15
N GLY A 121 16.43 8.33 -19.14
CA GLY A 121 15.06 8.48 -19.62
C GLY A 121 14.76 9.95 -19.90
N LEU A 122 13.48 10.31 -19.90
CA LEU A 122 12.97 11.65 -20.17
C LEU A 122 12.54 12.41 -18.90
N GLY A 123 12.77 11.81 -17.73
CA GLY A 123 12.64 12.45 -16.43
C GLY A 123 13.45 13.74 -16.35
N THR A 124 12.88 14.77 -15.73
CA THR A 124 13.53 16.09 -15.57
C THR A 124 13.75 16.47 -14.12
N GLN A 125 13.05 15.83 -13.19
CA GLN A 125 13.22 16.07 -11.76
C GLN A 125 13.49 14.75 -11.04
N ALA A 126 14.56 14.69 -10.26
CA ALA A 126 14.89 13.51 -9.47
C ALA A 126 14.10 13.55 -8.16
N ASP A 127 12.88 13.02 -8.18
CA ASP A 127 12.04 12.92 -6.98
C ASP A 127 12.57 11.84 -6.04
N PHE A 128 12.92 10.68 -6.60
CA PHE A 128 13.65 9.62 -5.93
C PHE A 128 15.01 9.45 -6.57
N ILE A 129 16.05 9.26 -5.77
CA ILE A 129 17.39 8.92 -6.26
C ILE A 129 17.72 7.52 -5.77
N PHE A 130 17.77 6.57 -6.70
CA PHE A 130 18.08 5.17 -6.39
C PHE A 130 19.54 4.88 -6.65
N LYS A 131 20.14 4.07 -5.78
CA LYS A 131 21.40 3.38 -6.05
C LYS A 131 21.25 1.94 -5.61
N VAL A 132 21.56 0.99 -6.50
CA VAL A 132 21.57 -0.43 -6.16
C VAL A 132 22.97 -0.96 -6.30
N GLU A 133 23.54 -1.39 -5.18
CA GLU A 133 24.78 -2.15 -5.11
C GLU A 133 24.44 -3.63 -5.05
N LYS A 134 25.09 -4.45 -5.88
CA LYS A 134 24.82 -5.88 -5.90
C LYS A 134 26.06 -6.72 -6.18
N SER A 135 26.07 -7.90 -5.58
CA SER A 135 26.85 -9.07 -5.96
C SER A 135 25.86 -10.19 -6.29
N PHE A 136 25.91 -10.72 -7.51
CA PHE A 136 24.98 -11.76 -7.95
C PHE A 136 25.76 -12.88 -8.63
N VAL A 137 25.74 -14.07 -8.03
CA VAL A 137 26.30 -15.28 -8.64
C VAL A 137 25.16 -16.12 -9.21
N ASN A 138 24.11 -16.35 -8.42
CA ASN A 138 22.88 -17.04 -8.84
C ASN A 138 21.74 -16.77 -7.82
N MET A 139 20.57 -17.35 -8.03
CA MET A 139 19.40 -17.15 -7.16
C MET A 139 19.57 -17.71 -5.73
N ASP A 140 20.57 -18.55 -5.48
CA ASP A 140 20.91 -19.07 -4.16
C ASP A 140 22.12 -18.35 -3.54
N ASN A 141 22.79 -17.48 -4.30
CA ASN A 141 23.97 -16.74 -3.86
C ASN A 141 23.98 -15.31 -4.44
N TYR A 142 23.45 -14.37 -3.66
CA TYR A 142 23.43 -12.95 -3.98
C TYR A 142 23.41 -12.08 -2.73
N ASP A 143 23.84 -10.84 -2.90
CA ASP A 143 23.73 -9.75 -1.94
C ASP A 143 23.38 -8.47 -2.70
N ALA A 144 22.31 -7.79 -2.34
CA ALA A 144 21.92 -6.56 -2.97
C ALA A 144 21.37 -5.56 -1.94
N THR A 145 21.92 -4.35 -1.99
CA THR A 145 21.49 -3.23 -1.15
C THR A 145 20.97 -2.11 -2.04
N MET A 146 19.72 -1.71 -1.80
CA MET A 146 19.11 -0.54 -2.40
C MET A 146 19.22 0.63 -1.43
N PHE A 147 19.69 1.76 -1.95
CA PHE A 147 19.67 3.05 -1.30
C PHE A 147 18.66 3.95 -2.03
N LEU A 148 17.86 4.67 -1.25
CA LEU A 148 16.95 5.70 -1.70
C LEU A 148 17.30 7.01 -0.98
N THR A 149 17.57 8.06 -1.75
CA THR A 149 17.81 9.42 -1.25
C THR A 149 16.94 10.43 -2.01
N PHE A 150 16.94 11.69 -1.57
CA PHE A 150 16.08 12.73 -2.11
C PHE A 150 16.85 14.01 -2.43
N SER A 151 16.33 14.81 -3.36
CA SER A 151 17.01 15.99 -3.88
C SER A 151 16.99 17.21 -2.95
N ASN A 152 15.95 17.37 -2.12
CA ASN A 152 15.77 18.57 -1.30
C ASN A 152 15.85 18.26 0.21
N PRO A 153 16.25 19.25 1.05
CA PRO A 153 16.48 19.01 2.49
C PRO A 153 15.26 18.57 3.30
N PHE A 154 14.05 18.93 2.85
CA PHE A 154 12.81 18.52 3.50
C PHE A 154 12.17 17.31 2.82
N ASP A 155 12.68 16.83 1.68
CA ASP A 155 12.16 15.63 1.05
C ASP A 155 12.51 14.40 1.90
N GLY A 156 11.72 13.35 1.75
CA GLY A 156 11.96 12.12 2.49
C GLY A 156 10.81 11.14 2.47
N ILE A 157 10.92 10.11 3.30
CA ILE A 157 10.01 8.97 3.32
C ILE A 157 9.79 8.46 4.74
N GLN A 158 8.63 7.86 4.98
CA GLN A 158 8.27 7.16 6.20
C GLN A 158 7.75 5.78 5.87
N VAL A 159 8.09 4.81 6.71
CA VAL A 159 7.48 3.48 6.67
C VAL A 159 6.17 3.53 7.45
N VAL A 160 5.10 3.07 6.84
CA VAL A 160 3.79 2.90 7.47
C VAL A 160 3.43 1.42 7.41
N LYS A 161 3.13 0.82 8.56
CA LYS A 161 2.71 -0.58 8.63
C LYS A 161 1.24 -0.70 8.25
N ASP A 162 0.92 -1.69 7.43
CA ASP A 162 -0.46 -2.09 7.19
C ASP A 162 -1.03 -2.68 8.48
N ASP A 163 -1.98 -1.99 9.09
CA ASP A 163 -2.70 -2.47 10.28
C ASP A 163 -3.83 -3.44 9.92
N GLY A 164 -3.99 -3.78 8.63
CA GLY A 164 -5.01 -4.70 8.13
C GLY A 164 -6.44 -4.16 8.20
N GLY A 165 -6.64 -2.92 8.67
CA GLY A 165 -7.96 -2.35 8.92
C GLY A 165 -8.75 -2.98 10.08
N GLY A 166 -8.09 -3.69 11.00
CA GLY A 166 -8.71 -4.38 12.13
C GLY A 166 -8.14 -5.77 12.42
N ASP A 167 -9.01 -6.70 12.85
CA ASP A 167 -8.63 -8.12 13.01
C ASP A 167 -8.05 -8.66 11.69
N PHE A 168 -6.92 -9.36 11.75
CA PHE A 168 -6.14 -9.86 10.61
C PHE A 168 -7.02 -10.26 9.39
N ASN A 169 -6.83 -9.57 8.25
CA ASN A 169 -7.52 -9.74 6.97
C ASN A 169 -8.99 -9.26 6.89
N ALA A 170 -9.45 -8.42 7.81
CA ALA A 170 -10.75 -7.77 7.73
C ALA A 170 -10.62 -6.24 7.84
N GLY A 171 -11.10 -5.48 6.84
CA GLY A 171 -10.94 -4.03 6.85
C GLY A 171 -11.21 -3.35 5.51
N SER A 172 -11.31 -2.03 5.56
CA SER A 172 -11.40 -1.14 4.39
C SER A 172 -10.29 -1.42 3.36
N ARG A 173 -10.64 -1.35 2.07
CA ARG A 173 -9.67 -1.37 0.96
C ARG A 173 -8.75 -0.17 0.96
N TYR A 174 -9.21 0.97 1.45
CA TYR A 174 -8.37 2.11 1.77
C TYR A 174 -7.70 1.87 3.13
N ARG A 175 -6.37 1.71 3.14
CA ARG A 175 -5.62 1.25 4.33
C ARG A 175 -4.64 2.28 4.89
N LEU A 176 -4.23 3.25 4.08
CA LEU A 176 -3.24 4.24 4.47
C LEU A 176 -3.91 5.50 5.03
N PRO A 177 -3.20 6.32 5.83
CA PRO A 177 -3.71 7.59 6.31
C PRO A 177 -4.22 8.49 5.17
N ARG A 178 -5.31 9.23 5.41
CA ARG A 178 -5.82 10.24 4.45
C ARG A 178 -4.95 11.47 4.32
N THR A 179 -4.18 11.76 5.34
CA THR A 179 -3.34 12.96 5.40
C THR A 179 -1.91 12.54 5.67
N ALA A 180 -0.99 13.00 4.83
CA ALA A 180 0.43 12.80 5.04
C ALA A 180 0.88 13.52 6.33
N PRO A 181 1.84 12.96 7.10
CA PRO A 181 2.41 13.61 8.28
C PRO A 181 3.10 14.95 7.96
N ASP A 182 3.28 15.80 8.96
CA ASP A 182 4.00 17.08 8.81
C ASP A 182 5.53 16.93 8.97
N THR A 183 5.95 16.02 9.84
CA THR A 183 7.33 15.86 10.35
C THR A 183 7.82 14.43 10.15
N ASP A 184 9.06 14.14 10.56
CA ASP A 184 9.62 12.78 10.69
C ASP A 184 9.88 12.00 9.38
N TYR A 185 9.99 12.73 8.28
CA TYR A 185 10.46 12.16 7.02
C TYR A 185 11.95 11.84 7.09
N LEU A 186 12.31 10.58 6.83
CA LEU A 186 13.70 10.16 6.73
C LEU A 186 14.27 10.65 5.39
N PRO A 187 15.43 11.32 5.38
CA PRO A 187 16.05 11.84 4.16
C PRO A 187 16.72 10.74 3.32
N ASN A 188 16.77 9.52 3.83
CA ASN A 188 17.27 8.36 3.12
C ASN A 188 16.63 7.08 3.67
N MET A 189 16.66 6.03 2.86
CA MET A 189 16.30 4.68 3.24
C MET A 189 17.29 3.71 2.61
N GLN A 190 17.63 2.67 3.36
CA GLN A 190 18.43 1.55 2.90
C GLN A 190 17.66 0.25 3.14
N LYS A 191 17.69 -0.64 2.16
CA LYS A 191 17.18 -2.02 2.30
C LYS A 191 18.19 -2.98 1.71
N ARG A 192 18.41 -4.10 2.39
CA ARG A 192 19.26 -5.20 1.95
C ARG A 192 18.47 -6.49 1.80
N ILE A 193 18.81 -7.25 0.75
CA ILE A 193 18.37 -8.62 0.55
C ILE A 193 19.62 -9.45 0.26
N SER A 194 19.72 -10.62 0.86
CA SER A 194 20.82 -11.53 0.58
C SER A 194 20.41 -12.98 0.73
N ARG A 195 21.08 -13.85 -0.02
CA ARG A 195 20.97 -15.30 0.11
C ARG A 195 22.34 -15.91 -0.12
N GLY A 196 22.72 -16.87 0.72
CA GLY A 196 24.00 -17.57 0.59
C GLY A 196 24.15 -18.70 1.61
N SER A 197 25.38 -19.15 1.82
CA SER A 197 25.71 -20.24 2.76
C SER A 197 25.29 -19.97 4.21
N TYR A 198 25.24 -18.69 4.61
CA TYR A 198 24.80 -18.27 5.95
C TYR A 198 23.29 -18.04 6.06
N GLY A 199 22.50 -18.37 5.02
CA GLY A 199 21.05 -18.26 5.02
C GLY A 199 20.52 -17.11 4.16
N ARG A 200 19.26 -16.73 4.43
CA ARG A 200 18.53 -15.66 3.75
C ARG A 200 18.33 -14.49 4.71
N HIS A 201 18.49 -13.28 4.21
CA HIS A 201 18.16 -12.04 4.90
C HIS A 201 17.37 -11.11 3.96
N SER A 202 16.47 -10.33 4.54
CA SER A 202 15.56 -9.45 3.81
C SER A 202 15.05 -8.35 4.74
N ASP A 203 15.36 -7.09 4.42
CA ASP A 203 14.75 -5.90 5.04
C ASP A 203 13.39 -5.53 4.42
N MET A 204 12.88 -6.40 3.55
CA MET A 204 11.54 -6.29 2.97
C MET A 204 10.53 -7.03 3.83
N GLU A 205 9.41 -6.36 4.14
CA GLU A 205 8.30 -6.91 4.91
C GLU A 205 6.99 -6.71 4.14
N ASP A 206 6.12 -7.72 4.14
CA ASP A 206 4.91 -7.73 3.31
C ASP A 206 3.83 -6.74 3.79
N ASP A 207 3.94 -6.25 5.02
CA ASP A 207 3.06 -5.23 5.62
C ASP A 207 3.61 -3.80 5.49
N ASN A 208 4.76 -3.60 4.84
CA ASN A 208 5.31 -2.27 4.62
C ASN A 208 4.49 -1.49 3.57
N ASN A 209 4.27 -0.22 3.86
CA ASN A 209 3.84 0.81 2.94
C ASN A 209 4.68 2.07 3.22
N TYR A 210 4.51 3.09 2.39
CA TYR A 210 5.29 4.31 2.52
C TYR A 210 4.46 5.56 2.31
N ILE A 211 4.80 6.61 3.05
CA ILE A 211 4.39 7.98 2.76
C ILE A 211 5.66 8.76 2.45
N PHE A 212 5.65 9.56 1.39
CA PHE A 212 6.80 10.36 0.98
C PHE A 212 6.44 11.82 0.74
N ARG A 213 7.47 12.67 0.82
CA ARG A 213 7.42 14.10 0.53
C ARG A 213 8.53 14.41 -0.48
N VAL A 214 8.19 15.06 -1.58
CA VAL A 214 9.11 15.40 -2.67
C VAL A 214 8.88 16.82 -3.16
N ARG A 215 9.87 17.37 -3.87
CA ARG A 215 9.80 18.71 -4.47
C ARG A 215 9.48 19.80 -3.44
N SER A 216 10.04 19.65 -2.24
CA SER A 216 9.92 20.67 -1.21
C SER A 216 10.58 21.98 -1.62
N GLU A 217 9.85 23.08 -1.39
CA GLU A 217 10.33 24.45 -1.52
C GLU A 217 10.45 25.06 -0.12
N VAL A 218 11.48 25.87 0.10
CA VAL A 218 11.69 26.61 1.35
C VAL A 218 11.34 28.09 1.20
N ASP A 219 10.94 28.73 2.29
CA ASP A 219 10.76 30.17 2.37
C ASP A 219 12.11 30.90 2.58
N ILE A 220 12.06 32.23 2.70
CA ILE A 220 13.25 33.07 2.95
C ILE A 220 13.96 32.75 4.28
N ASN A 221 13.27 32.09 5.21
CA ASN A 221 13.79 31.70 6.52
C ASN A 221 14.30 30.25 6.53
N GLY A 222 14.32 29.57 5.38
CA GLY A 222 14.70 28.16 5.26
C GLY A 222 13.66 27.18 5.81
N LYS A 223 12.42 27.62 6.06
CA LYS A 223 11.32 26.76 6.50
C LYS A 223 10.59 26.17 5.31
N LEU A 224 10.04 24.96 5.46
CA LEU A 224 9.19 24.35 4.44
C LEU A 224 8.01 25.27 4.09
N LYS A 225 7.91 25.65 2.80
CA LYS A 225 6.84 26.48 2.25
C LYS A 225 5.73 25.64 1.63
N LYS A 226 6.10 24.67 0.81
CA LYS A 226 5.19 23.68 0.19
C LYS A 226 5.99 22.49 -0.31
N ALA A 227 5.33 21.36 -0.53
CA ALA A 227 5.90 20.16 -1.13
C ALA A 227 4.76 19.35 -1.77
N MET A 228 5.12 18.39 -2.63
CA MET A 228 4.18 17.36 -3.06
C MET A 228 4.27 16.17 -2.10
N TYR A 229 3.15 15.50 -1.91
CA TYR A 229 3.02 14.37 -1.00
C TYR A 229 2.50 13.16 -1.75
N GLY A 230 2.90 11.98 -1.30
CA GLY A 230 2.45 10.76 -1.93
C GLY A 230 2.60 9.56 -1.03
N LYS A 231 2.19 8.42 -1.56
CA LYS A 231 2.28 7.13 -0.89
C LYS A 231 2.72 6.04 -1.85
N ILE A 232 3.38 5.03 -1.32
CA ILE A 232 3.64 3.76 -2.01
C ILE A 232 2.87 2.70 -1.26
N ARG A 233 2.00 2.00 -1.98
CA ARG A 233 1.25 0.87 -1.45
C ARG A 233 2.08 -0.39 -1.58
N GLY A 234 2.24 -1.10 -0.48
CA GLY A 234 3.08 -2.28 -0.38
C GLY A 234 4.57 -1.96 -0.40
N GLU A 235 5.33 -3.04 -0.30
CA GLU A 235 6.79 -3.00 -0.24
C GLU A 235 7.44 -2.45 -1.52
N LEU A 236 8.49 -1.64 -1.35
CA LEU A 236 9.38 -1.17 -2.40
C LEU A 236 10.33 -2.31 -2.78
N ARG A 237 9.92 -3.10 -3.78
CA ARG A 237 10.65 -4.32 -4.15
C ARG A 237 11.74 -4.03 -5.17
N TYR A 238 12.89 -4.66 -4.98
CA TYR A 238 13.97 -4.69 -5.95
C TYR A 238 14.57 -6.09 -6.06
N ALA A 239 15.30 -6.37 -7.14
CA ALA A 239 15.87 -7.68 -7.40
C ALA A 239 17.39 -7.62 -7.60
N ALA A 240 18.07 -8.66 -7.10
CA ALA A 240 19.52 -8.84 -7.26
C ALA A 240 19.93 -9.39 -8.64
N GLY A 241 19.00 -10.02 -9.38
CA GLY A 241 19.27 -10.66 -10.67
C GLY A 241 19.66 -9.71 -11.81
N ASP A 242 19.87 -10.26 -13.00
CA ASP A 242 20.28 -9.50 -14.18
C ASP A 242 19.23 -8.46 -14.60
N GLY A 243 19.72 -7.26 -14.92
CA GLY A 243 18.93 -6.09 -15.30
C GLY A 243 18.55 -5.16 -14.16
N GLY A 244 18.37 -5.64 -12.92
CA GLY A 244 17.87 -4.84 -11.79
C GLY A 244 16.49 -4.23 -12.05
N MET A 245 15.66 -4.17 -11.03
CA MET A 245 14.36 -3.53 -11.16
C MET A 245 13.92 -2.94 -9.84
N ILE A 246 13.10 -1.89 -9.92
CA ILE A 246 12.36 -1.35 -8.80
C ILE A 246 10.87 -1.51 -9.13
N LYS A 247 10.11 -2.21 -8.29
CA LYS A 247 8.65 -2.27 -8.39
C LYS A 247 8.05 -1.29 -7.39
N MET A 248 7.16 -0.43 -7.87
CA MET A 248 6.44 0.54 -7.05
C MET A 248 4.99 0.62 -7.49
N HIS A 249 4.09 0.61 -6.51
CA HIS A 249 2.72 1.06 -6.66
C HIS A 249 2.57 2.40 -5.94
N TYR A 250 2.85 3.49 -6.65
CA TYR A 250 2.90 4.82 -6.05
C TYR A 250 1.75 5.71 -6.50
N TYR A 251 1.45 6.68 -5.64
CA TYR A 251 0.46 7.73 -5.82
C TYR A 251 1.14 9.03 -5.43
N LEU A 252 1.22 9.98 -6.36
CA LEU A 252 1.76 11.31 -6.11
C LEU A 252 0.64 12.34 -6.27
N ASN A 253 0.39 13.11 -5.21
CA ASN A 253 -0.50 14.26 -5.23
C ASN A 253 0.29 15.53 -5.62
N PRO A 254 0.01 16.13 -6.79
CA PRO A 254 0.71 17.32 -7.24
C PRO A 254 0.10 18.64 -6.74
N ASP A 255 -1.02 18.62 -6.00
CA ASP A 255 -1.74 19.84 -5.61
C ASP A 255 -1.14 20.59 -4.41
N TYR A 256 -0.01 20.11 -3.90
CA TYR A 256 0.72 20.62 -2.73
C TYR A 256 -0.03 20.53 -1.39
N THR A 257 -1.17 19.82 -1.34
CA THR A 257 -1.82 19.44 -0.09
C THR A 257 -1.27 18.12 0.41
N ARG A 258 -1.52 17.82 1.69
CA ARG A 258 -1.16 16.54 2.30
C ARG A 258 -2.19 15.45 2.04
N ASN A 259 -3.15 15.68 1.15
CA ASN A 259 -4.21 14.71 0.87
C ASN A 259 -3.63 13.48 0.15
N LEU A 260 -3.90 12.30 0.69
CA LEU A 260 -3.48 10.99 0.18
C LEU A 260 -4.66 10.14 -0.32
N GLU A 261 -5.84 10.74 -0.44
CA GLU A 261 -7.05 10.09 -0.93
C GLU A 261 -7.14 10.23 -2.46
N PHE A 262 -6.92 9.14 -3.19
CA PHE A 262 -6.90 9.14 -4.65
C PHE A 262 -8.31 8.96 -5.23
N ASP A 263 -8.64 9.76 -6.24
CA ASP A 263 -9.82 9.56 -7.08
C ASP A 263 -9.51 8.58 -8.24
N PRO A 264 -10.04 7.34 -8.21
CA PRO A 264 -9.74 6.32 -9.22
C PRO A 264 -10.22 6.68 -10.63
N THR A 265 -11.10 7.68 -10.78
CA THR A 265 -11.57 8.17 -12.08
C THR A 265 -10.70 9.27 -12.66
N ARG A 266 -9.77 9.83 -11.88
CA ARG A 266 -8.91 10.96 -12.25
C ARG A 266 -7.43 10.65 -12.05
N ASN A 267 -6.95 9.56 -12.64
CA ASN A 267 -5.51 9.35 -12.80
C ASN A 267 -4.94 10.38 -13.78
N LEU A 268 -3.85 11.05 -13.38
CA LEU A 268 -3.18 12.06 -14.20
C LEU A 268 -2.30 11.45 -15.31
N PHE A 269 -2.02 10.15 -15.23
CA PHE A 269 -1.41 9.42 -16.34
C PHE A 269 -2.44 8.94 -17.36
N LYS A 270 -2.05 8.98 -18.64
CA LYS A 270 -2.67 8.17 -19.68
C LYS A 270 -1.99 6.80 -19.67
N LEU A 271 -2.65 5.83 -19.05
CA LEU A 271 -2.14 4.48 -18.91
C LEU A 271 -2.32 3.68 -20.21
N PRO A 272 -1.40 2.76 -20.54
CA PRO A 272 -1.62 1.80 -21.60
C PRO A 272 -2.74 0.82 -21.23
N ASP A 273 -3.40 0.26 -22.24
CA ASP A 273 -4.46 -0.73 -22.05
C ASP A 273 -3.98 -1.90 -21.18
N GLY A 274 -4.76 -2.21 -20.14
CA GLY A 274 -4.49 -3.31 -19.21
C GLY A 274 -3.57 -2.98 -18.02
N GLU A 275 -2.97 -1.77 -17.95
CA GLU A 275 -2.27 -1.32 -16.74
C GLU A 275 -3.31 -0.89 -15.69
N TRP A 276 -3.59 -1.78 -14.74
CA TRP A 276 -4.52 -1.52 -13.64
C TRP A 276 -3.79 -0.80 -12.50
N THR A 277 -4.21 0.41 -12.13
CA THR A 277 -3.59 1.19 -11.04
C THR A 277 -4.14 0.91 -9.66
N GLY A 278 -4.94 -0.14 -9.53
CA GLY A 278 -5.41 -0.59 -8.25
C GLY A 278 -6.43 0.31 -7.58
N GLN A 279 -6.82 -0.13 -6.38
CA GLN A 279 -7.73 0.58 -5.48
C GLN A 279 -7.07 1.82 -4.87
N PRO A 280 -7.86 2.78 -4.36
CA PRO A 280 -7.38 4.03 -3.74
C PRO A 280 -6.48 3.84 -2.51
#